data_AF-H6WVW7-F1
#
_entry.id   AF-H6WVW7-F1
#
_cell.length_a   1.000
_cell.length_b   1.000
_cell.length_c   1.000
_cell.angle_alpha   90.00
_cell.angle_beta   90.00
_cell.angle_gamma   90.00
#
_symmetry.space_group_name_H-M   'P 1'
#
loop_
_entity.id
_entity.type
_entity.pdbx_description
1 polymer ?
#
loop_
_entity_poly.entity_id
_entity_poly.type
_entity_poly.pdbx_seq_one_letter_code
_entity_poly.pdbx_strand_id
1 'polypeptide(L)'
;IPNVSTCKSPQGMLGAVVKNYFAQKIGKKPEEVSFVSIMPCVRKLGESERPANQTVTAGHDVDHVLTTVELAELMRNRGVDLAEMEDGSFDKILGASSGAAQLFGTTGGVMEAALRTVYEVVTGAPMEHLNVTAVRGLEGVKEATITMTPVPGGVLSDGDGEQKPIEVKIAVANGLGNAKKLVQDVEDGVSPYHFIEVMACPGGCISGAGQPRSKDKEIAKKRQAGMYDIDERRAIRESHKNPLVKALYEEFLGSPNSHKAHELLHTHYTPQGK
;
A
#
# COMPACT_ATOMS: atom_id res chain seq x y z
N ILE A 1 -5.78 16.70 -10.57
CA ILE A 1 -4.32 16.54 -10.76
C ILE A 1 -4.13 15.22 -11.53
N PRO A 2 -3.56 15.25 -12.76
CA PRO A 2 -3.71 14.13 -13.72
C PRO A 2 -2.78 12.92 -13.49
N ASN A 3 -1.58 13.10 -12.95
CA ASN A 3 -0.56 12.03 -12.93
C ASN A 3 -0.51 11.23 -11.60
N VAL A 4 -1.44 11.47 -10.67
CA VAL A 4 -1.47 10.80 -9.37
C VAL A 4 -2.58 9.74 -9.38
N SER A 5 -2.25 8.52 -8.95
CA SER A 5 -3.24 7.45 -8.80
C SER A 5 -4.44 7.91 -7.98
N THR A 6 -5.64 7.58 -8.46
CA THR A 6 -6.89 7.86 -7.75
C THR A 6 -7.13 6.86 -6.62
N CYS A 7 -6.29 5.83 -6.44
CA CYS A 7 -6.46 4.88 -5.34
C CYS A 7 -6.36 5.57 -3.97
N LYS A 8 -7.26 5.22 -3.04
CA LYS A 8 -7.08 5.49 -1.60
C LYS A 8 -5.87 4.71 -1.08
N SER A 9 -5.35 5.11 0.08
CA SER A 9 -4.33 4.31 0.76
C SER A 9 -4.94 3.02 1.34
N PRO A 10 -4.13 2.01 1.73
CA PRO A 10 -4.68 0.78 2.30
C PRO A 10 -5.54 0.98 3.55
N GLN A 11 -5.20 1.92 4.42
CA GLN A 11 -6.05 2.21 5.58
C GLN A 11 -7.38 2.83 5.17
N GLY A 12 -7.39 3.67 4.13
CA GLY A 12 -8.60 4.31 3.63
C GLY A 12 -9.48 3.29 2.91
N MET A 13 -8.89 2.43 2.08
CA MET A 13 -9.58 1.31 1.45
C MET A 13 -10.16 0.36 2.49
N LEU A 14 -9.37 -0.06 3.48
CA LEU A 14 -9.82 -0.98 4.52
C LEU A 14 -10.90 -0.34 5.39
N GLY A 15 -10.75 0.92 5.78
CA GLY A 15 -11.77 1.66 6.53
C GLY A 15 -13.12 1.71 5.79
N ALA A 16 -13.09 2.05 4.50
CA ALA A 16 -14.29 2.05 3.65
C ALA A 16 -14.92 0.64 3.55
N VAL A 17 -14.10 -0.40 3.37
CA VAL A 17 -14.59 -1.79 3.34
C VAL A 17 -15.17 -2.23 4.70
N VAL A 18 -14.55 -1.84 5.81
CA VAL A 18 -15.02 -2.13 7.18
C VAL A 18 -16.39 -1.52 7.44
N LYS A 19 -16.53 -0.22 7.14
CA LYS A 19 -17.77 0.51 7.39
C LYS A 19 -18.92 0.08 6.47
N ASN A 20 -18.62 -0.47 5.30
CA ASN A 20 -19.64 -0.84 4.31
C ASN A 20 -19.88 -2.35 4.24
N TYR A 21 -18.91 -3.11 3.75
CA TYR A 21 -19.05 -4.55 3.52
C TYR A 21 -19.07 -5.34 4.83
N PHE A 22 -18.12 -5.08 5.73
CA PHE A 22 -18.02 -5.86 6.96
C PHE A 22 -19.11 -5.50 7.97
N ALA A 23 -19.49 -4.22 8.09
CA ALA A 23 -20.63 -3.80 8.89
C ALA A 23 -21.90 -4.58 8.52
N GLN A 24 -22.20 -4.70 7.22
CA GLN A 24 -23.33 -5.49 6.71
C GLN A 24 -23.21 -6.97 7.09
N LYS A 25 -22.03 -7.58 6.94
CA LYS A 25 -21.82 -8.99 7.29
C LYS A 25 -22.04 -9.31 8.77
N ILE A 26 -21.81 -8.35 9.67
CA ILE A 26 -22.05 -8.53 11.11
C ILE A 26 -23.41 -7.99 11.56
N GLY A 27 -24.29 -7.61 10.63
CA GLY A 27 -25.63 -7.09 10.95
C GLY A 27 -25.60 -5.74 11.67
N LYS A 28 -24.60 -4.90 11.39
CA LYS A 28 -24.42 -3.56 11.97
C LYS A 28 -24.56 -2.48 10.91
N LYS A 29 -25.03 -1.31 11.33
CA LYS A 29 -24.99 -0.12 10.50
C LYS A 29 -23.58 0.48 10.50
N PRO A 30 -23.18 1.19 9.43
CA PRO A 30 -21.85 1.81 9.36
C PRO A 30 -21.53 2.72 10.55
N GLU A 31 -22.50 3.48 11.05
CA GLU A 31 -22.37 4.38 12.21
C GLU A 31 -22.23 3.67 13.57
N GLU A 32 -22.51 2.36 13.63
CA GLU A 32 -22.32 1.54 14.84
C GLU A 32 -20.93 0.91 14.91
N VAL A 33 -20.12 1.04 13.85
CA VAL A 33 -18.78 0.44 13.76
C VAL A 33 -17.76 1.55 13.94
N SER A 34 -16.79 1.35 14.84
CA SER A 34 -15.60 2.21 14.93
C SER A 34 -14.39 1.46 14.39
N PHE A 35 -13.61 2.11 13.53
CA PHE A 35 -12.40 1.58 12.94
C PHE A 35 -11.18 2.38 13.42
N VAL A 36 -10.27 1.69 14.11
CA VAL A 36 -9.01 2.24 14.61
C VAL A 36 -7.87 1.64 13.78
N SER A 37 -6.99 2.51 13.28
CA SER A 37 -5.81 2.08 12.55
C SER A 37 -4.53 2.36 13.35
N ILE A 38 -3.61 1.39 13.33
CA ILE A 38 -2.29 1.53 13.95
C ILE A 38 -1.28 1.81 12.84
N MET A 39 -0.64 2.98 12.88
CA MET A 39 0.18 3.49 11.78
C MET A 39 1.56 3.92 12.25
N PRO A 40 2.63 3.66 11.48
CA PRO A 40 3.97 4.18 11.82
C PRO A 40 4.12 5.69 11.55
N CYS A 41 3.04 6.39 11.18
CA CYS A 41 3.09 7.71 10.58
C CYS A 41 2.11 8.68 11.26
N VAL A 42 2.63 9.82 11.68
CA VAL A 42 1.88 10.91 12.33
C VAL A 42 0.95 11.68 11.37
N ARG A 43 1.05 11.45 10.06
CA ARG A 43 0.23 12.14 9.04
C ARG A 43 -1.02 11.38 8.65
N LYS A 44 -1.16 10.11 9.08
CA LYS A 44 -2.27 9.25 8.66
C LYS A 44 -3.63 9.67 9.23
N LEU A 45 -3.64 10.38 10.36
CA LEU A 45 -4.85 11.03 10.88
C LEU A 45 -5.35 12.14 9.93
N GLY A 46 -4.45 13.03 9.48
CA GLY A 46 -4.83 14.05 8.50
C GLY A 46 -5.23 13.48 7.14
N GLU A 47 -4.80 12.26 6.80
CA GLU A 47 -5.31 11.54 5.63
C GLU A 47 -6.75 11.06 5.84
N SER A 48 -7.09 10.51 7.00
CA SER A 48 -8.44 10.02 7.31
C SER A 48 -9.46 11.15 7.45
N GLU A 49 -9.04 12.35 7.82
CA GLU A 49 -9.90 13.54 7.97
C GLU A 49 -10.29 14.18 6.63
N ARG A 50 -9.77 13.70 5.50
CA ARG A 50 -10.11 14.24 4.18
C ARG A 50 -11.59 14.01 3.88
N PRO A 51 -12.32 14.99 3.30
CA PRO A 51 -13.72 14.83 2.93
C PRO A 51 -13.98 13.65 1.97
N ALA A 52 -13.01 13.29 1.13
CA ALA A 52 -13.10 12.15 0.21
C ALA A 52 -12.94 10.77 0.90
N ASN A 53 -12.56 10.73 2.17
CA ASN A 53 -12.37 9.53 2.98
C ASN A 53 -13.49 9.38 4.02
N GLN A 54 -14.73 9.51 3.55
CA GLN A 54 -15.93 9.45 4.37
C GLN A 54 -16.95 8.49 3.80
N THR A 55 -17.58 7.72 4.69
CA THR A 55 -18.79 6.96 4.41
C THR A 55 -19.98 7.81 4.83
N VAL A 56 -20.90 8.07 3.90
CA VAL A 56 -22.00 9.06 4.05
C VAL A 56 -22.75 8.97 5.37
N THR A 57 -23.00 7.76 5.89
CA THR A 57 -23.76 7.56 7.13
C THR A 57 -22.90 7.48 8.39
N ALA A 58 -21.59 7.20 8.27
CA ALA A 58 -20.69 6.94 9.40
C ALA A 58 -19.68 8.07 9.68
N GLY A 59 -19.60 9.07 8.80
CA GLY A 59 -18.52 10.06 8.87
C GLY A 59 -17.22 9.49 8.31
N HIS A 60 -16.13 9.54 9.06
CA HIS A 60 -14.82 9.10 8.58
C HIS A 60 -14.77 7.59 8.29
N ASP A 61 -14.12 7.21 7.19
CA ASP A 61 -13.82 5.79 6.90
C ASP A 61 -12.90 5.18 7.97
N VAL A 62 -12.03 6.00 8.58
CA VAL A 62 -11.14 5.66 9.68
C VAL A 62 -11.36 6.65 10.80
N ASP A 63 -11.90 6.21 11.94
CA ASP A 63 -12.28 7.11 13.04
C ASP A 63 -11.08 7.57 13.85
N HIS A 64 -10.13 6.66 14.08
CA HIS A 64 -8.98 6.90 14.93
C HIS A 64 -7.69 6.36 14.30
N VAL A 65 -6.60 7.09 14.49
CA VAL A 65 -5.27 6.67 14.08
C VAL A 65 -4.35 6.77 15.28
N LEU A 66 -3.76 5.65 15.68
CA LEU A 66 -2.75 5.59 16.72
C LEU A 66 -1.41 5.25 16.11
N THR A 67 -0.36 5.87 16.61
CA THR A 67 1.01 5.54 16.25
C THR A 67 1.51 4.28 16.96
N THR A 68 2.58 3.68 16.44
CA THR A 68 3.23 2.53 17.08
C THR A 68 3.66 2.85 18.52
N VAL A 69 4.16 4.06 18.78
CA VAL A 69 4.57 4.49 20.12
C VAL A 69 3.39 4.71 21.07
N GLU A 70 2.28 5.28 20.58
CA GLU A 70 1.06 5.47 21.39
C GLU A 70 0.42 4.13 21.78
N LEU A 71 0.37 3.16 20.85
CA LEU A 71 -0.08 1.81 21.17
C LEU A 71 0.83 1.14 22.21
N ALA A 72 2.14 1.26 22.05
CA ALA A 72 3.10 0.70 22.99
C ALA A 72 2.99 1.33 24.40
N GLU A 73 2.72 2.64 24.48
CA GLU A 73 2.44 3.32 25.75
C GLU A 73 1.14 2.84 26.38
N LEU A 74 0.07 2.69 25.60
CA LEU A 74 -1.20 2.15 26.07
C LEU A 74 -1.04 0.74 26.66
N MET A 75 -0.30 -0.13 25.96
CA MET A 75 0.00 -1.49 26.42
C MET A 75 0.78 -1.47 27.75
N ARG A 76 1.86 -0.68 27.85
CA ARG A 76 2.64 -0.53 29.10
C ARG A 76 1.79 -0.03 30.26
N ASN A 77 0.96 0.98 30.03
CA ASN A 77 0.07 1.53 31.06
C ASN A 77 -1.00 0.53 31.53
N ARG A 78 -1.28 -0.50 30.74
CA ARG A 78 -2.21 -1.59 31.07
C ARG A 78 -1.52 -2.85 31.58
N GLY A 79 -0.19 -2.84 31.70
CA GLY A 79 0.59 -4.01 32.13
C GLY A 79 0.59 -5.15 31.10
N VAL A 80 0.41 -4.83 29.81
CA VAL A 80 0.45 -5.82 28.72
C VAL A 80 1.88 -5.92 28.19
N ASP A 81 2.46 -7.12 28.28
CA ASP A 81 3.76 -7.45 27.69
C ASP A 81 3.60 -8.41 26.51
N LEU A 82 3.83 -7.91 25.29
CA LEU A 82 3.70 -8.72 24.07
C LEU A 82 4.69 -9.89 24.01
N ALA A 83 5.84 -9.81 24.70
CA ALA A 83 6.84 -10.88 24.69
C ALA A 83 6.40 -12.10 25.49
N GLU A 84 5.50 -11.92 26.45
CA GLU A 84 4.97 -12.96 27.34
C GLU A 84 3.59 -13.46 26.91
N MET A 85 3.03 -12.89 25.83
CA MET A 85 1.73 -13.29 25.32
C MET A 85 1.84 -14.50 24.39
N GLU A 86 0.84 -15.37 24.46
CA GLU A 86 0.66 -16.43 23.46
C GLU A 86 0.26 -15.84 22.10
N ASP A 87 0.68 -16.53 21.03
CA ASP A 87 0.32 -16.15 19.67
C ASP A 87 -1.21 -16.19 19.47
N GLY A 88 -1.79 -15.04 19.18
CA GLY A 88 -3.20 -14.91 18.81
C GLY A 88 -3.44 -15.12 17.31
N SER A 89 -4.72 -15.15 16.92
CA SER A 89 -5.15 -15.15 15.52
C SER A 89 -5.86 -13.85 15.15
N PHE A 90 -5.69 -13.38 13.91
CA PHE A 90 -6.52 -12.31 13.36
C PHE A 90 -7.98 -12.73 13.24
N ASP A 91 -8.89 -11.75 13.22
CA ASP A 91 -10.32 -11.97 13.07
C ASP A 91 -10.65 -12.74 11.79
N LYS A 92 -11.50 -13.75 11.86
CA LYS A 92 -11.86 -14.58 10.69
C LYS A 92 -12.58 -13.80 9.57
N ILE A 93 -13.33 -12.78 9.95
CA ILE A 93 -14.17 -11.98 9.03
C ILE A 93 -13.30 -11.04 8.19
N LEU A 94 -12.32 -10.37 8.81
CA LEU A 94 -11.30 -9.59 8.11
C LEU A 94 -10.20 -10.50 7.50
N GLY A 95 -10.04 -11.66 8.12
CA GLY A 95 -9.19 -12.79 7.78
C GLY A 95 -7.70 -12.51 7.80
N ALA A 96 -6.94 -13.44 7.22
CA ALA A 96 -5.48 -13.38 7.25
C ALA A 96 -4.92 -12.42 6.19
N SER A 97 -3.95 -11.60 6.62
CA SER A 97 -3.18 -10.70 5.76
C SER A 97 -2.32 -11.48 4.74
N SER A 98 -2.21 -11.01 3.50
CA SER A 98 -1.27 -11.54 2.50
C SER A 98 0.15 -10.98 2.71
N GLY A 99 1.16 -11.63 2.13
CA GLY A 99 2.54 -11.12 2.10
C GLY A 99 2.63 -9.69 1.51
N ALA A 100 1.93 -9.42 0.41
CA ALA A 100 1.86 -8.08 -0.20
C ALA A 100 1.37 -6.98 0.76
N ALA A 101 0.47 -7.28 1.69
CA ALA A 101 0.01 -6.30 2.67
C ALA A 101 1.12 -5.91 3.67
N GLN A 102 2.08 -6.79 3.90
CA GLN A 102 3.23 -6.55 4.77
C GLN A 102 4.33 -5.77 4.05
N LEU A 103 4.56 -6.03 2.76
CA LEU A 103 5.51 -5.26 1.96
C LEU A 103 5.22 -3.75 1.99
N PHE A 104 3.95 -3.35 2.16
CA PHE A 104 3.54 -1.94 2.33
C PHE A 104 4.34 -1.16 3.38
N GLY A 105 4.87 -1.82 4.41
CA GLY A 105 5.71 -1.17 5.41
C GLY A 105 7.09 -0.73 4.91
N THR A 106 7.57 -1.32 3.80
CA THR A 106 8.91 -1.11 3.23
C THR A 106 8.90 -0.12 2.07
N THR A 107 10.04 0.55 1.84
CA THR A 107 10.25 1.38 0.64
C THR A 107 10.14 0.51 -0.61
N GLY A 108 9.25 0.87 -1.55
CA GLY A 108 9.01 0.12 -2.79
C GLY A 108 7.93 -0.94 -2.68
N GLY A 109 7.38 -1.25 -1.50
CA GLY A 109 6.52 -2.42 -1.33
C GLY A 109 5.11 -2.31 -1.94
N VAL A 110 4.53 -1.11 -2.01
CA VAL A 110 3.23 -0.89 -2.67
C VAL A 110 3.39 -1.00 -4.17
N MET A 111 4.39 -0.27 -4.68
CA MET A 111 4.80 -0.30 -6.06
C MET A 111 5.14 -1.74 -6.49
N GLU A 112 5.90 -2.49 -5.69
CA GLU A 112 6.25 -3.89 -5.95
C GLU A 112 5.01 -4.79 -5.98
N ALA A 113 4.09 -4.67 -5.03
CA ALA A 113 2.85 -5.46 -5.03
C ALA A 113 1.96 -5.18 -6.26
N ALA A 114 1.88 -3.91 -6.68
CA ALA A 114 1.16 -3.52 -7.89
C ALA A 114 1.86 -4.09 -9.14
N LEU A 115 3.18 -3.94 -9.23
CA LEU A 115 4.00 -4.46 -10.33
C LEU A 115 3.94 -5.98 -10.42
N ARG A 116 3.94 -6.72 -9.30
CA ARG A 116 3.75 -8.18 -9.28
C ARG A 116 2.45 -8.58 -9.96
N THR A 117 1.36 -7.88 -9.66
CA THR A 117 0.05 -8.16 -10.27
C THR A 117 0.06 -7.83 -11.76
N VAL A 118 0.59 -6.67 -12.16
CA VAL A 118 0.68 -6.31 -13.58
C VAL A 118 1.60 -7.29 -14.34
N TYR A 119 2.71 -7.70 -13.75
CA TYR A 119 3.66 -8.64 -14.33
C TYR A 119 3.00 -9.98 -14.59
N GLU A 120 2.31 -10.56 -13.61
CA GLU A 120 1.63 -11.84 -13.80
C GLU A 120 0.50 -11.75 -14.82
N VAL A 121 -0.28 -10.65 -14.82
CA VAL A 121 -1.35 -10.44 -15.80
C VAL A 121 -0.81 -10.31 -17.22
N VAL A 122 0.33 -9.65 -17.41
CA VAL A 122 0.93 -9.41 -18.73
C VAL A 122 1.68 -10.64 -19.23
N THR A 123 2.49 -11.26 -18.36
CA THR A 123 3.46 -12.31 -18.74
C THR A 123 2.97 -13.73 -18.46
N GLY A 124 1.88 -13.90 -17.71
CA GLY A 124 1.40 -15.21 -17.26
C GLY A 124 2.32 -15.92 -16.27
N ALA A 125 3.39 -15.26 -15.81
CA ALA A 125 4.40 -15.81 -14.91
C ALA A 125 4.54 -14.95 -13.65
N PRO A 126 4.91 -15.54 -12.51
CA PRO A 126 5.15 -14.78 -11.29
C PRO A 126 6.37 -13.86 -11.43
N MET A 127 6.30 -12.68 -10.83
CA MET A 127 7.45 -11.78 -10.77
C MET A 127 8.39 -12.19 -9.63
N GLU A 128 9.68 -12.25 -9.92
CA GLU A 128 10.72 -12.33 -8.88
C GLU A 128 10.78 -11.03 -8.04
N HIS A 129 11.67 -11.00 -7.05
CA HIS A 129 11.86 -9.82 -6.21
C HIS A 129 12.32 -8.61 -7.03
N LEU A 130 11.68 -7.47 -6.78
CA LEU A 130 12.07 -6.22 -7.43
C LEU A 130 13.42 -5.75 -6.89
N ASN A 131 14.44 -5.80 -7.73
CA ASN A 131 15.77 -5.29 -7.38
C ASN A 131 15.89 -3.81 -7.80
N VAL A 132 15.72 -2.90 -6.84
CA VAL A 132 15.91 -1.47 -7.05
C VAL A 132 17.33 -1.02 -6.71
N THR A 133 17.99 -0.34 -7.64
CA THR A 133 19.35 0.18 -7.50
C THR A 133 19.36 1.66 -7.17
N ALA A 134 20.33 2.12 -6.38
CA ALA A 134 20.47 3.54 -6.07
C ALA A 134 20.85 4.35 -7.34
N VAL A 135 20.19 5.48 -7.56
CA VAL A 135 20.49 6.36 -8.69
C VAL A 135 21.73 7.19 -8.40
N ARG A 136 22.72 7.17 -9.30
CA ARG A 136 23.96 7.93 -9.13
C ARG A 136 23.65 9.43 -9.10
N GLY A 137 24.10 10.13 -8.06
CA GLY A 137 23.90 11.57 -7.90
C GLY A 137 22.57 11.98 -7.25
N LEU A 138 21.66 11.04 -6.97
CA LEU A 138 20.40 11.28 -6.29
C LEU A 138 20.29 10.39 -5.04
N GLU A 139 20.91 10.82 -3.94
CA GLU A 139 20.83 10.12 -2.66
C GLU A 139 19.36 10.01 -2.20
N GLY A 140 18.89 8.79 -1.92
CA GLY A 140 17.51 8.52 -1.49
C GLY A 140 16.52 8.27 -2.64
N VAL A 141 16.97 8.31 -3.89
CA VAL A 141 16.23 7.81 -5.06
C VAL A 141 16.78 6.47 -5.51
N LYS A 142 15.90 5.52 -5.78
CA LYS A 142 16.22 4.23 -6.37
C LYS A 142 15.44 4.04 -7.67
N GLU A 143 15.99 3.29 -8.61
CA GLU A 143 15.36 2.98 -9.89
C GLU A 143 15.46 1.49 -10.21
N ALA A 144 14.60 1.03 -11.12
CA ALA A 144 14.73 -0.24 -11.79
C ALA A 144 14.07 -0.17 -13.17
N THR A 145 14.45 -1.09 -14.05
CA THR A 145 13.73 -1.33 -15.31
C THR A 145 13.22 -2.77 -15.27
N ILE A 146 11.93 -2.93 -15.49
CA ILE A 146 11.26 -4.23 -15.52
C ILE A 146 10.93 -4.54 -16.97
N THR A 147 11.40 -5.67 -17.47
CA THR A 147 11.05 -6.15 -18.81
C THR A 147 9.90 -7.13 -18.69
N MET A 148 8.81 -6.85 -19.41
CA MET A 148 7.61 -7.68 -19.45
C MET A 148 7.36 -8.11 -20.90
N THR A 149 7.37 -9.41 -21.16
CA THR A 149 6.97 -9.95 -22.46
C THR A 149 5.52 -10.39 -22.38
N PRO A 150 4.58 -9.75 -23.12
CA PRO A 150 3.18 -10.15 -23.11
C PRO A 150 3.00 -11.62 -23.52
N VAL A 151 1.98 -12.29 -22.96
CA VAL A 151 1.53 -13.57 -23.49
C VAL A 151 0.74 -13.37 -24.79
N PRO A 152 0.93 -14.19 -25.83
CA PRO A 152 0.09 -14.15 -27.03
C PRO A 152 -1.40 -14.25 -26.68
N GLY A 153 -2.24 -13.40 -27.29
CA GLY A 153 -3.68 -13.31 -26.96
C GLY A 153 -4.00 -12.70 -25.59
N GLY A 154 -3.00 -12.23 -24.83
CA GLY A 154 -3.15 -11.56 -23.55
C GLY A 154 -3.59 -10.09 -23.63
N VAL A 155 -3.74 -9.46 -22.46
CA VAL A 155 -4.31 -8.11 -22.32
C VAL A 155 -3.52 -6.99 -22.99
N LEU A 156 -2.21 -7.19 -23.23
CA LEU A 156 -1.32 -6.26 -23.91
C LEU A 156 -0.67 -6.90 -25.14
N SER A 157 -1.32 -7.92 -25.72
CA SER A 157 -0.79 -8.60 -26.90
C SER A 157 -1.10 -7.85 -28.19
N ASP A 158 -0.15 -7.87 -29.12
CA ASP A 158 -0.33 -7.40 -30.50
C ASP A 158 -0.72 -8.58 -31.43
N GLY A 159 -1.61 -9.46 -30.97
CA GLY A 159 -2.08 -10.67 -31.68
C GLY A 159 -1.51 -11.98 -31.12
N ASP A 160 -1.63 -13.07 -31.88
CA ASP A 160 -1.21 -14.43 -31.45
C ASP A 160 0.25 -14.77 -31.75
N GLY A 161 1.01 -13.82 -32.32
CA GLY A 161 2.41 -13.99 -32.71
C GLY A 161 3.41 -13.83 -31.57
N GLU A 162 4.70 -13.78 -31.91
CA GLU A 162 5.77 -13.43 -30.96
C GLU A 162 5.57 -12.00 -30.45
N GLN A 163 5.56 -11.84 -29.13
CA GLN A 163 5.28 -10.57 -28.47
C GLN A 163 6.57 -9.79 -28.22
N LYS A 164 6.54 -8.48 -28.45
CA LYS A 164 7.68 -7.61 -28.16
C LYS A 164 7.77 -7.34 -26.65
N PRO A 165 8.97 -7.40 -26.05
CA PRO A 165 9.15 -7.00 -24.66
C PRO A 165 8.84 -5.51 -24.46
N ILE A 166 8.20 -5.22 -23.33
CA ILE A 166 7.87 -3.87 -22.86
C ILE A 166 8.81 -3.54 -21.69
N GLU A 167 9.48 -2.40 -21.75
CA GLU A 167 10.32 -1.91 -20.65
C GLU A 167 9.57 -0.90 -19.78
N VAL A 168 9.32 -1.26 -18.53
CA VAL A 168 8.72 -0.38 -17.51
C VAL A 168 9.81 0.14 -16.59
N LYS A 169 10.25 1.37 -16.86
CA LYS A 169 11.15 2.15 -15.99
C LYS A 169 10.41 2.72 -14.78
N ILE A 170 10.96 2.48 -13.59
CA ILE A 170 10.35 2.88 -12.31
C ILE A 170 11.32 3.67 -11.44
N ALA A 171 10.79 4.51 -10.55
CA ALA A 171 11.57 5.21 -9.54
C ALA A 171 10.88 5.20 -8.17
N VAL A 172 11.69 5.11 -7.12
CA VAL A 172 11.25 5.24 -5.72
C VAL A 172 12.04 6.36 -5.07
N ALA A 173 11.35 7.44 -4.68
CA ALA A 173 11.94 8.55 -3.95
C ALA A 173 11.55 8.50 -2.47
N ASN A 174 12.57 8.55 -1.60
CA ASN A 174 12.38 8.76 -0.17
C ASN A 174 12.80 10.18 0.19
N GLY A 175 11.92 10.90 0.88
CA GLY A 175 12.10 12.32 1.22
C GLY A 175 11.45 13.25 0.20
N LEU A 176 10.73 14.25 0.69
CA LEU A 176 10.06 15.24 -0.15
C LEU A 176 11.03 16.12 -0.95
N GLY A 177 12.25 16.34 -0.43
CA GLY A 177 13.30 17.05 -1.17
C GLY A 177 13.74 16.31 -2.43
N ASN A 178 13.80 14.97 -2.37
CA ASN A 178 14.10 14.13 -3.53
C ASN A 178 12.91 14.04 -4.48
N ALA A 179 11.70 13.91 -3.92
CA ALA A 179 10.47 13.92 -4.72
C ALA A 179 10.35 15.19 -5.57
N LYS A 180 10.70 16.36 -5.01
CA LYS A 180 10.69 17.63 -5.75
C LYS A 180 11.57 17.58 -7.02
N LYS A 181 12.73 16.92 -6.96
CA LYS A 181 13.62 16.77 -8.12
C LYS A 181 12.97 15.90 -9.20
N LEU A 182 12.44 14.74 -8.84
CA LEU A 182 11.74 13.87 -9.79
C LEU A 182 10.49 14.52 -10.39
N VAL A 183 9.74 15.28 -9.59
CA VAL A 183 8.58 16.03 -10.10
C VAL A 183 9.02 17.09 -11.11
N GLN A 184 10.13 17.80 -10.84
CA GLN A 184 10.69 18.75 -11.81
C GLN A 184 11.07 18.05 -13.12
N ASP A 185 11.74 16.89 -13.07
CA ASP A 185 12.09 16.13 -14.27
C ASP A 185 10.85 15.71 -15.08
N VAL A 186 9.74 15.38 -14.40
CA VAL A 186 8.45 15.07 -15.04
C VAL A 186 7.82 16.31 -15.68
N GLU A 187 7.84 17.46 -14.98
CA GLU A 187 7.30 18.73 -15.49
C GLU A 187 8.10 19.24 -16.70
N ASP A 188 9.43 19.07 -16.68
CA ASP A 188 10.34 19.45 -17.75
C ASP A 188 10.29 18.48 -18.94
N GLY A 189 9.56 17.36 -18.81
CA GLY A 189 9.40 16.34 -19.86
C GLY A 189 10.66 15.49 -20.10
N VAL A 190 11.60 15.48 -19.16
CA VAL A 190 12.89 14.76 -19.24
C VAL A 190 12.93 13.49 -18.39
N SER A 191 11.94 13.28 -17.52
CA SER A 191 11.85 12.08 -16.68
C SER A 191 11.74 10.81 -17.54
N PRO A 192 12.61 9.80 -17.34
CA PRO A 192 12.54 8.55 -18.07
C PRO A 192 11.57 7.54 -17.44
N TYR A 193 10.94 7.86 -16.31
CA TYR A 193 10.19 6.90 -15.51
C TYR A 193 8.69 6.90 -15.85
N HIS A 194 8.10 5.70 -15.91
CA HIS A 194 6.68 5.48 -16.16
C HIS A 194 5.87 5.35 -14.86
N PHE A 195 6.50 4.87 -13.78
CA PHE A 195 5.85 4.71 -12.48
C PHE A 195 6.78 5.17 -11.37
N ILE A 196 6.33 6.17 -10.59
CA ILE A 196 7.11 6.81 -9.54
C ILE A 196 6.38 6.64 -8.20
N GLU A 197 7.05 6.04 -7.23
CA GLU A 197 6.60 5.98 -5.83
C GLU A 197 7.32 7.06 -5.01
N VAL A 198 6.55 7.85 -4.25
CA VAL A 198 7.09 8.88 -3.37
C VAL A 198 6.71 8.59 -1.92
N MET A 199 7.72 8.47 -1.07
CA MET A 199 7.57 8.39 0.38
C MET A 199 8.15 9.63 1.05
N ALA A 200 7.39 10.29 1.93
CA ALA A 200 7.84 11.52 2.57
C ALA A 200 9.00 11.30 3.57
N CYS A 201 9.05 10.14 4.24
CA CYS A 201 10.08 9.83 5.23
C CYS A 201 11.32 9.22 4.56
N PRO A 202 12.54 9.65 4.93
CA PRO A 202 13.76 8.90 4.60
C PRO A 202 13.66 7.46 5.11
N GLY A 203 13.86 6.47 4.23
CA GLY A 203 13.73 5.05 4.56
C GLY A 203 12.28 4.54 4.68
N GLY A 204 11.29 5.29 4.19
CA GLY A 204 9.91 4.82 4.09
C GLY A 204 9.17 4.68 5.42
N CYS A 205 8.09 3.89 5.42
CA CYS A 205 7.17 3.77 6.56
C CYS A 205 7.81 3.12 7.80
N ILE A 206 8.75 2.19 7.66
CA ILE A 206 9.53 1.62 8.78
C ILE A 206 10.32 2.66 9.59
N SER A 207 10.56 3.83 9.00
CA SER A 207 11.27 4.97 9.59
C SER A 207 10.33 6.14 9.88
N GLY A 208 9.02 5.92 9.83
CA GLY A 208 8.02 6.94 10.08
C GLY A 208 8.12 7.54 11.48
N ALA A 209 7.70 8.80 11.63
CA ALA A 209 7.84 9.54 12.89
C ALA A 209 7.04 8.97 14.06
N GLY A 210 6.06 8.08 13.80
CA GLY A 210 5.28 7.37 14.82
C GLY A 210 5.97 6.09 15.34
N GLN A 211 7.17 5.78 14.85
CA GLN A 211 7.94 4.61 15.28
C GLN A 211 8.80 4.90 16.52
N PRO A 212 9.14 3.86 17.33
CA PRO A 212 10.06 3.99 18.44
C PRO A 212 11.42 4.56 17.99
N ARG A 213 11.99 5.44 18.81
CA ARG A 213 13.35 5.97 18.60
C ARG A 213 14.37 4.92 19.02
N SER A 214 15.45 4.80 18.24
CA SER A 214 16.56 3.91 18.54
C SER A 214 17.88 4.65 18.35
N LYS A 215 18.87 4.29 19.18
CA LYS A 215 20.27 4.72 19.00
C LYS A 215 20.99 3.88 17.93
N ASP A 216 20.40 2.75 17.55
CA ASP A 216 20.91 1.88 16.49
C ASP A 216 20.69 2.52 15.12
N LYS A 217 21.79 2.84 14.43
CA LYS A 217 21.76 3.45 13.09
C LYS A 217 21.21 2.50 12.03
N GLU A 218 21.25 1.20 12.28
CA GLU A 218 20.80 0.15 11.36
C GLU A 218 19.37 -0.32 11.67
N ILE A 219 18.67 0.35 12.58
CA ILE A 219 17.31 -0.06 13.01
C ILE A 219 16.33 -0.15 11.83
N ALA A 220 16.46 0.74 10.84
CA ALA A 220 15.63 0.70 9.64
C ALA A 220 15.86 -0.60 8.85
N LYS A 221 17.13 -1.02 8.66
CA LYS A 221 17.44 -2.28 7.96
C LYS A 221 16.90 -3.48 8.72
N LYS A 222 16.99 -3.49 10.06
CA LYS A 222 16.46 -4.57 10.90
C LYS A 222 14.93 -4.67 10.80
N ARG A 223 14.23 -3.53 10.85
CA ARG A 223 12.77 -3.49 10.64
C ARG A 223 12.40 -3.98 9.24
N GLN A 224 13.14 -3.56 8.21
CA GLN A 224 12.92 -3.98 6.84
C GLN A 224 13.11 -5.50 6.68
N ALA A 225 14.17 -6.07 7.24
CA ALA A 225 14.42 -7.51 7.20
C ALA A 225 13.26 -8.30 7.82
N GLY A 226 12.70 -7.82 8.94
CA GLY A 226 11.50 -8.43 9.54
C GLY A 226 10.28 -8.41 8.62
N MET A 227 10.08 -7.35 7.83
CA MET A 227 8.96 -7.29 6.88
C MET A 227 9.12 -8.29 5.73
N TYR A 228 10.32 -8.45 5.18
CA TYR A 228 10.59 -9.42 4.11
C TYR A 228 10.46 -10.87 4.60
N ASP A 229 11.00 -11.15 5.79
CA ASP A 229 10.86 -12.46 6.42
C ASP A 229 9.37 -12.80 6.69
N ILE A 230 8.52 -11.82 6.99
CA ILE A 230 7.08 -12.05 7.05
C ILE A 230 6.50 -12.33 5.65
N ASP A 231 6.84 -11.54 4.62
CA ASP A 231 6.35 -11.77 3.24
C ASP A 231 6.70 -13.18 2.72
N GLU A 232 7.96 -13.57 2.87
CA GLU A 232 8.49 -14.85 2.39
C GLU A 232 7.84 -16.05 3.08
N ARG A 233 7.47 -15.92 4.36
CA ARG A 233 6.82 -16.98 5.14
C ARG A 233 5.31 -17.10 4.88
N ARG A 234 4.69 -16.17 4.15
CA ARG A 234 3.24 -16.22 3.89
C ARG A 234 2.91 -17.16 2.72
N ALA A 235 1.94 -18.04 2.94
CA ALA A 235 1.43 -18.93 1.90
C ALA A 235 0.76 -18.16 0.72
N ILE A 236 0.18 -16.99 1.01
CA ILE A 236 -0.45 -16.12 0.01
C ILE A 236 0.34 -14.82 -0.07
N ARG A 237 1.06 -14.63 -1.16
CA ARG A 237 1.90 -13.45 -1.38
C ARG A 237 1.20 -12.39 -2.22
N GLU A 238 0.40 -12.80 -3.20
CA GLU A 238 -0.28 -11.89 -4.13
C GLU A 238 -1.71 -11.59 -3.72
N SER A 239 -2.07 -10.30 -3.71
CA SER A 239 -3.40 -9.84 -3.29
C SER A 239 -4.53 -10.44 -4.13
N HIS A 240 -4.33 -10.60 -5.43
CA HIS A 240 -5.34 -11.16 -6.34
C HIS A 240 -5.52 -12.68 -6.18
N LYS A 241 -4.63 -13.36 -5.44
CA LYS A 241 -4.77 -14.78 -5.05
C LYS A 241 -5.41 -14.96 -3.67
N ASN A 242 -5.62 -13.87 -2.92
CA ASN A 242 -6.24 -13.93 -1.61
C ASN A 242 -7.75 -14.24 -1.75
N PRO A 243 -8.26 -15.36 -1.19
CA PRO A 243 -9.66 -15.75 -1.33
C PRO A 243 -10.62 -14.71 -0.73
N LEU A 244 -10.21 -13.96 0.29
CA LEU A 244 -11.04 -12.93 0.91
C LEU A 244 -11.16 -11.68 0.03
N VAL A 245 -10.08 -11.33 -0.68
CA VAL A 245 -10.12 -10.25 -1.67
C VAL A 245 -11.02 -10.66 -2.83
N LYS A 246 -10.93 -11.91 -3.32
CA LYS A 246 -11.83 -12.43 -4.35
C LYS A 246 -13.29 -12.37 -3.91
N ALA A 247 -13.60 -12.87 -2.71
CA ALA A 247 -14.95 -12.82 -2.15
C ALA A 247 -15.47 -11.38 -2.00
N LEU A 248 -14.63 -10.44 -1.55
CA LEU A 248 -15.00 -9.01 -1.48
C LEU A 248 -15.40 -8.45 -2.86
N TYR A 249 -14.65 -8.79 -3.90
CA TYR A 249 -15.00 -8.37 -5.26
C TYR A 249 -16.26 -9.08 -5.77
N GLU A 250 -16.32 -10.40 -5.69
CA GLU A 250 -17.46 -11.20 -6.18
C GLU A 250 -18.78 -10.85 -5.49
N GLU A 251 -18.77 -10.66 -4.16
CA GLU A 251 -19.97 -10.44 -3.37
C GLU A 251 -20.39 -8.96 -3.28
N PHE A 252 -19.46 -8.02 -3.44
CA PHE A 252 -19.73 -6.62 -3.07
C PHE A 252 -19.20 -5.57 -4.05
N LEU A 253 -17.91 -5.62 -4.41
CA LEU A 253 -17.32 -4.56 -5.26
C LEU A 253 -17.52 -4.79 -6.76
N GLY A 254 -17.89 -5.98 -7.20
CA GLY A 254 -17.93 -6.39 -8.61
C GLY A 254 -16.52 -6.66 -9.15
N SER A 255 -15.98 -5.70 -9.91
CA SER A 255 -14.65 -5.80 -10.53
C SER A 255 -13.72 -4.65 -10.11
N PRO A 256 -12.40 -4.79 -10.26
CA PRO A 256 -11.49 -3.65 -10.15
C PRO A 256 -11.93 -2.51 -11.07
N ASN A 257 -11.93 -1.27 -10.57
CA ASN A 257 -12.43 -0.07 -11.25
C ASN A 257 -13.92 -0.05 -11.62
N SER A 258 -14.74 -0.96 -11.08
CA SER A 258 -16.21 -0.84 -11.18
C SER A 258 -16.70 0.47 -10.54
N HIS A 259 -17.95 0.85 -10.79
CA HIS A 259 -18.54 2.03 -10.15
C HIS A 259 -18.44 1.96 -8.61
N LYS A 260 -18.76 0.80 -8.01
CA LYS A 260 -18.70 0.60 -6.55
C LYS A 260 -17.26 0.62 -6.02
N ALA A 261 -16.34 -0.03 -6.73
CA ALA A 261 -14.93 0.02 -6.38
C ALA A 261 -14.38 1.44 -6.46
N HIS A 262 -14.76 2.21 -7.48
CA HIS A 262 -14.34 3.59 -7.65
C HIS A 262 -14.94 4.52 -6.59
N GLU A 263 -16.20 4.31 -6.20
CA GLU A 263 -16.84 5.05 -5.11
C GLU A 263 -16.13 4.82 -3.77
N LEU A 264 -15.79 3.57 -3.44
CA LEU A 264 -15.28 3.22 -2.12
C LEU A 264 -13.75 3.27 -2.00
N LEU A 265 -13.03 2.84 -3.02
CA LEU A 265 -11.58 2.60 -2.98
C LEU A 265 -10.76 3.67 -3.72
N HIS A 266 -11.41 4.61 -4.41
CA HIS A 266 -10.74 5.71 -5.08
C HIS A 266 -11.08 7.06 -4.42
N THR A 267 -10.27 8.07 -4.72
CA THR A 267 -10.33 9.43 -4.22
C THR A 267 -9.95 10.40 -5.33
N HIS A 268 -10.17 11.68 -5.08
CA HIS A 268 -9.72 12.78 -5.91
C HIS A 268 -8.81 13.72 -5.11
N TYR A 269 -8.15 14.64 -5.82
CA TYR A 269 -7.24 15.62 -5.25
C TYR A 269 -7.62 17.03 -5.71
N THR A 270 -7.57 17.99 -4.79
CA THR A 270 -7.90 19.39 -5.02
C THR A 270 -6.62 20.21 -5.25
N PRO A 271 -6.56 21.09 -6.26
CA PRO A 271 -5.50 22.09 -6.36
C PRO A 271 -5.44 22.92 -5.08
N GLN A 272 -4.23 23.25 -4.60
CA GLN A 272 -3.97 24.07 -3.40
C GLN A 272 -4.32 23.42 -2.05
N GLY A 273 -4.78 22.17 -2.04
CA GLY A 273 -4.90 21.33 -0.85
C GLY A 273 -6.12 21.64 0.02
N LYS A 274 -7.00 20.65 0.15
CA LYS A 274 -7.92 20.39 1.27
C LYS A 274 -8.12 18.89 1.35
#